data_AF-A0A957EQD9-F1
#
_entry.id   AF-A0A957EQD9-F1
#
_cell.length_a   1.000
_cell.length_b   1.000
_cell.length_c   1.000
_cell.angle_alpha   90.00
_cell.angle_beta   90.00
_cell.angle_gamma   90.00
#
_symmetry.space_group_name_H-M   'P 1'
#
loop_
_entity.id
_entity.type
_entity.pdbx_description
1 polymer ?
#
loop_
_entity_poly.entity_id
_entity_poly.type
_entity_poly.pdbx_seq_one_letter_code
_entity_poly.pdbx_strand_id
1 'polypeptide(L)'
;MGDDPEQSRQLETLQADLDDLQTQLAQTQTSLSDDLAAQSETLAALETSLNETITALTARADALEENQAALQGDINANTTAIDGLGGDIDAARAEVVALGGEVDDLQTTATTAVNAATNAALISDTVKLDVANMQQTLALFRAWELITRARLRLLDNNVGLATTDAQTASALLALLTPALPEAETEALTQAQSRLELALANLPGNPAGAALDLERAWDELDTILSARMGLPETAVNPTDTTGDTTETAVPTATPEPTPTP
;
A
#
# COMPACT_ATOMS: atom_id res chain seq x y z
N MET A 1 -94.97 -117.00 41.00
CA MET A 1 -94.07 -115.98 40.43
C MET A 1 -93.98 -114.91 41.50
N GLY A 2 -93.04 -115.09 42.44
CA GLY A 2 -92.80 -114.10 43.48
C GLY A 2 -91.92 -113.03 42.89
N ASP A 3 -92.42 -111.81 42.81
CA ASP A 3 -91.56 -110.64 42.65
C ASP A 3 -90.58 -110.65 43.82
N ASP A 4 -89.30 -110.76 43.49
CA ASP A 4 -88.23 -110.70 44.46
C ASP A 4 -88.10 -109.24 44.91
N PRO A 5 -88.38 -108.89 46.18
CA PRO A 5 -88.38 -107.50 46.66
C PRO A 5 -87.01 -106.81 46.51
N GLU A 6 -85.94 -107.56 46.29
CA GLU A 6 -84.64 -107.02 45.89
C GLU A 6 -84.65 -106.39 44.49
N GLN A 7 -85.36 -107.00 43.53
CA GLN A 7 -85.44 -106.50 42.15
C GLN A 7 -86.19 -105.18 42.07
N SER A 8 -87.26 -105.01 42.87
CA SER A 8 -87.99 -103.74 42.96
C SER A 8 -87.13 -102.60 43.51
N ARG A 9 -86.31 -102.85 44.55
CA ARG A 9 -85.37 -101.83 45.08
C ARG A 9 -84.24 -101.50 44.10
N GLN A 10 -83.74 -102.49 43.35
CA GLN A 10 -82.74 -102.26 42.31
C GLN A 10 -83.29 -101.40 41.18
N LEU A 11 -84.54 -101.64 40.75
CA LEU A 11 -85.23 -100.79 39.78
C LEU A 11 -85.39 -99.36 40.30
N GLU A 12 -85.81 -99.19 41.55
CA GLU A 12 -85.99 -97.87 42.18
C GLU A 12 -84.66 -97.11 42.28
N THR A 13 -83.55 -97.81 42.56
CA THR A 13 -82.18 -97.24 42.59
C THR A 13 -81.70 -96.86 41.19
N LEU A 14 -81.85 -97.75 40.20
CA LEU A 14 -81.50 -97.47 38.80
C LEU A 14 -82.29 -96.29 38.22
N GLN A 15 -83.53 -96.11 38.68
CA GLN A 15 -84.40 -95.04 38.23
C GLN A 15 -83.99 -93.70 38.83
N ALA A 16 -83.61 -93.68 40.11
CA ALA A 16 -82.99 -92.51 40.74
C ALA A 16 -81.65 -92.13 40.07
N ASP A 17 -80.79 -93.12 39.78
CA ASP A 17 -79.52 -92.90 39.09
C ASP A 17 -79.73 -92.33 37.67
N LEU A 18 -80.77 -92.78 36.96
CA LEU A 18 -81.12 -92.30 35.62
C LEU A 18 -81.61 -90.85 35.65
N ASP A 19 -82.46 -90.49 36.62
CA ASP A 19 -82.94 -89.13 36.83
C ASP A 19 -81.79 -88.17 37.19
N ASP A 20 -80.85 -88.63 38.03
CA ASP A 20 -79.62 -87.90 38.36
C ASP A 20 -78.73 -87.72 37.12
N LEU A 21 -78.55 -88.77 36.31
CA LEU A 21 -77.76 -88.69 35.07
C LEU A 21 -78.39 -87.73 34.06
N GLN A 22 -79.72 -87.73 33.93
CA GLN A 22 -80.47 -86.80 33.07
C GLN A 22 -80.30 -85.37 33.56
N THR A 23 -80.33 -85.14 34.87
CA THR A 23 -80.11 -83.84 35.47
C THR A 23 -78.69 -83.34 35.22
N GLN A 24 -77.68 -84.20 35.40
CA GLN A 24 -76.28 -83.87 35.09
C GLN A 24 -76.08 -83.59 33.60
N LEU A 25 -76.73 -84.35 32.72
CA LEU A 25 -76.66 -84.12 31.27
C LEU A 25 -77.28 -82.76 30.89
N ALA A 26 -78.43 -82.41 31.47
CA ALA A 26 -79.07 -81.12 31.23
C ALA A 26 -78.20 -79.95 31.74
N GLN A 27 -77.61 -80.09 32.93
CA GLN A 27 -76.70 -79.10 33.51
C GLN A 27 -75.43 -78.92 32.67
N THR A 28 -74.81 -80.01 32.23
CA THR A 28 -73.61 -79.95 31.38
C THR A 28 -73.91 -79.37 30.00
N GLN A 29 -75.06 -79.71 29.39
CA GLN A 29 -75.52 -79.07 28.15
C GLN A 29 -75.72 -77.56 28.30
N THR A 30 -76.29 -77.14 29.44
CA THR A 30 -76.50 -75.71 29.73
C THR A 30 -75.16 -75.00 29.88
N SER A 31 -74.26 -75.53 30.72
CA SER A 31 -72.93 -74.96 30.93
C SER A 31 -72.13 -74.85 29.63
N LEU A 32 -72.15 -75.89 28.78
CA LEU A 32 -71.45 -75.87 27.50
C LEU A 32 -72.04 -74.81 26.56
N SER A 33 -73.36 -74.64 26.55
CA SER A 33 -74.03 -73.62 25.74
C SER A 33 -73.66 -72.21 26.20
N ASP A 34 -73.62 -71.98 27.51
CA ASP A 34 -73.26 -70.68 28.09
C ASP A 34 -71.78 -70.35 27.82
N ASP A 35 -70.89 -71.32 27.98
CA ASP A 35 -69.45 -71.16 27.67
C ASP A 35 -69.22 -70.87 26.19
N LEU A 36 -69.93 -71.57 25.29
CA LEU A 36 -69.83 -71.36 23.84
C LEU A 36 -70.34 -69.95 23.46
N ALA A 37 -71.40 -69.48 24.10
CA ALA A 37 -71.92 -68.12 23.90
C ALA A 37 -70.91 -67.06 24.37
N ALA A 38 -70.32 -67.23 25.57
CA ALA A 38 -69.30 -66.33 26.08
C ALA A 38 -68.03 -66.32 25.21
N GLN A 39 -67.58 -67.49 24.74
CA GLN A 39 -66.46 -67.57 23.79
C GLN A 39 -66.80 -66.86 22.47
N SER A 40 -68.02 -67.03 21.94
CA SER A 40 -68.44 -66.33 20.73
C SER A 40 -68.43 -64.81 20.90
N GLU A 41 -68.85 -64.30 22.06
CA GLU A 41 -68.83 -62.87 22.35
C GLU A 41 -67.40 -62.33 22.47
N THR A 42 -66.51 -63.05 23.16
CA THR A 42 -65.10 -62.63 23.28
C THR A 42 -64.37 -62.64 21.94
N LEU A 43 -64.64 -63.62 21.06
CA LEU A 43 -64.10 -63.66 19.71
C LEU A 43 -64.57 -62.48 18.88
N ALA A 44 -65.86 -62.15 18.92
CA ALA A 44 -66.42 -61.00 18.19
C ALA A 44 -65.82 -59.66 18.68
N ALA A 45 -65.61 -59.51 19.99
CA ALA A 45 -64.96 -58.34 20.56
C ALA A 45 -63.48 -58.24 20.14
N LEU A 46 -62.75 -59.36 20.13
CA LEU A 46 -61.37 -59.40 19.68
C LEU A 46 -61.23 -59.08 18.19
N GLU A 47 -62.10 -59.64 17.33
CA GLU A 47 -62.15 -59.33 15.91
C GLU A 47 -62.39 -57.83 15.67
N THR A 48 -63.30 -57.23 16.44
CA THR A 48 -63.58 -55.79 16.37
C THR A 48 -62.34 -54.97 16.74
N SER A 49 -61.70 -55.27 17.88
CA SER A 49 -60.50 -54.57 18.34
C SER A 49 -59.32 -54.73 17.37
N LEU A 50 -59.16 -55.92 16.78
CA LEU A 50 -58.14 -56.19 15.79
C LEU A 50 -58.36 -55.34 14.52
N ASN A 51 -59.60 -55.27 14.03
CA ASN A 51 -59.96 -54.47 12.86
C ASN A 51 -59.75 -52.96 13.09
N GLU A 52 -60.10 -52.46 14.27
CA GLU A 52 -59.82 -51.07 14.65
C GLU A 52 -58.30 -50.78 14.68
N THR A 53 -57.52 -51.70 15.24
CA THR A 53 -56.06 -51.57 15.31
C THR A 53 -55.43 -51.61 13.91
N ILE A 54 -55.89 -52.51 13.04
CA ILE A 54 -55.43 -52.59 11.64
C ILE A 54 -55.75 -51.29 10.90
N THR A 55 -56.95 -50.74 11.09
CA THR A 55 -57.36 -49.47 10.47
C THR A 55 -56.46 -48.32 10.94
N ALA A 56 -56.20 -48.22 12.24
CA ALA A 56 -55.35 -47.18 12.80
C ALA A 56 -53.87 -47.30 12.35
N LEU A 57 -53.34 -48.52 12.29
CA LEU A 57 -51.97 -48.77 11.81
C LEU A 57 -51.83 -48.46 10.32
N THR A 58 -52.84 -48.79 9.52
CA THR A 58 -52.86 -48.47 8.07
C THR A 58 -52.82 -46.95 7.87
N ALA A 59 -53.71 -46.21 8.54
CA ALA A 59 -53.71 -44.75 8.45
C ALA A 59 -52.40 -44.10 8.92
N ARG A 60 -51.74 -44.68 9.93
CA ARG A 60 -50.42 -44.21 10.39
C ARG A 60 -49.32 -44.52 9.39
N ALA A 61 -49.38 -45.66 8.70
CA ALA A 61 -48.43 -46.01 7.64
C ALA A 61 -48.53 -45.01 6.48
N ASP A 62 -49.76 -44.73 6.02
CA ASP A 62 -50.02 -43.77 4.94
C ASP A 62 -49.47 -42.37 5.30
N ALA A 63 -49.71 -41.90 6.53
CA ALA A 63 -49.20 -40.61 6.99
C ALA A 63 -47.66 -40.58 7.08
N LEU A 64 -47.02 -41.69 7.45
CA LEU A 64 -45.56 -41.78 7.47
C LEU A 64 -44.97 -41.76 6.07
N GLU A 65 -45.60 -42.43 5.10
CA GLU A 65 -45.20 -42.40 3.69
C GLU A 65 -45.31 -40.99 3.10
N GLU A 66 -46.38 -40.25 3.40
CA GLU A 66 -46.55 -38.87 2.97
C GLU A 66 -45.46 -37.95 3.55
N ASN A 67 -45.19 -38.07 4.86
CA ASN A 67 -44.11 -37.31 5.51
C ASN A 67 -42.73 -37.65 4.94
N GLN A 68 -42.48 -38.93 4.63
CA GLN A 68 -41.22 -39.36 4.01
C GLN A 68 -41.06 -38.76 2.61
N ALA A 69 -42.13 -38.71 1.81
CA ALA A 69 -42.11 -38.08 0.51
C ALA A 69 -41.84 -36.56 0.60
N ALA A 70 -42.47 -35.88 1.56
CA ALA A 70 -42.26 -34.45 1.81
C ALA A 70 -40.80 -34.15 2.21
N LEU A 71 -40.26 -34.89 3.19
CA LEU A 71 -38.86 -34.74 3.61
C LEU A 71 -37.88 -35.01 2.47
N GLN A 72 -38.15 -36.00 1.62
CA GLN A 72 -37.33 -36.26 0.44
C GLN A 72 -37.36 -35.07 -0.55
N GLY A 73 -38.52 -34.44 -0.72
CA GLY A 73 -38.67 -33.21 -1.51
C GLY A 73 -37.82 -32.07 -0.96
N ASP A 74 -37.91 -31.82 0.34
CA ASP A 74 -37.14 -30.77 1.02
C ASP A 74 -35.64 -31.01 0.95
N ILE A 75 -35.19 -32.26 1.12
CA ILE A 75 -33.77 -32.63 0.97
C ILE A 75 -33.28 -32.34 -0.44
N ASN A 76 -34.06 -32.67 -1.47
CA ASN A 76 -33.68 -32.41 -2.86
C ASN A 76 -33.61 -30.90 -3.17
N ALA A 77 -34.57 -30.13 -2.65
CA ALA A 77 -34.60 -28.67 -2.80
C ALA A 77 -33.38 -28.03 -2.10
N ASN A 78 -33.09 -28.44 -0.87
CA ASN A 78 -31.94 -27.95 -0.12
C ASN A 78 -30.62 -28.34 -0.78
N THR A 79 -30.50 -29.55 -1.32
CA THR A 79 -29.31 -29.98 -2.08
C THR A 79 -29.06 -29.06 -3.28
N THR A 80 -30.12 -28.77 -4.05
CA THR A 80 -30.03 -27.85 -5.19
C THR A 80 -29.61 -26.44 -4.77
N ALA A 81 -30.15 -25.94 -3.65
CA ALA A 81 -29.79 -24.63 -3.12
C ALA A 81 -28.33 -24.58 -2.64
N ILE A 82 -27.86 -25.64 -1.99
CA ILE A 82 -26.46 -25.77 -1.55
C ILE A 82 -25.53 -25.78 -2.76
N ASP A 83 -25.86 -26.51 -3.82
CA ASP A 83 -25.07 -26.54 -5.05
C ASP A 83 -25.00 -25.15 -5.71
N GLY A 84 -26.13 -24.43 -5.76
CA GLY A 84 -26.19 -23.05 -6.26
C GLY A 84 -25.31 -22.09 -5.45
N LEU A 85 -25.42 -22.12 -4.12
CA LEU A 85 -24.57 -21.32 -3.23
C LEU A 85 -23.09 -21.69 -3.36
N GLY A 86 -22.78 -22.97 -3.59
CA GLY A 86 -21.42 -23.42 -3.89
C GLY A 86 -20.85 -22.73 -5.14
N GLY A 87 -21.63 -22.68 -6.22
CA GLY A 87 -21.27 -21.98 -7.45
C GLY A 87 -21.06 -20.47 -7.26
N ASP A 88 -21.95 -19.82 -6.50
CA ASP A 88 -21.82 -18.39 -6.19
C ASP A 88 -20.56 -18.10 -5.36
N ILE A 89 -20.23 -18.96 -4.40
CA ILE A 89 -19.01 -18.84 -3.59
C ILE A 89 -17.76 -18.97 -4.48
N ASP A 90 -17.74 -19.93 -5.40
CA ASP A 90 -16.62 -20.13 -6.31
C ASP A 90 -16.44 -18.93 -7.26
N ALA A 91 -17.54 -18.37 -7.77
CA ALA A 91 -17.52 -17.16 -8.60
C ALA A 91 -16.98 -15.95 -7.82
N ALA A 92 -17.48 -15.70 -6.61
CA ALA A 92 -17.01 -14.61 -5.76
C ALA A 92 -15.52 -14.76 -5.39
N ARG A 93 -15.03 -15.99 -5.15
CA ARG A 93 -13.61 -16.26 -4.92
C ARG A 93 -12.76 -15.91 -6.13
N ALA A 94 -13.21 -16.25 -7.34
CA ALA A 94 -12.52 -15.91 -8.57
C ALA A 94 -12.43 -14.38 -8.76
N GLU A 95 -13.51 -13.66 -8.47
CA GLU A 95 -13.55 -12.20 -8.53
C GLU A 95 -12.58 -11.55 -7.54
N VAL A 96 -12.54 -12.04 -6.29
CA VAL A 96 -11.59 -11.54 -5.27
C VAL A 96 -10.13 -11.75 -5.71
N VAL A 97 -9.81 -12.88 -6.32
CA VAL A 97 -8.46 -13.14 -6.86
C VAL A 97 -8.13 -12.19 -8.00
N ALA A 98 -9.08 -11.94 -8.92
CA ALA A 98 -8.90 -11.02 -10.03
C ALA A 98 -8.66 -9.58 -9.55
N LEU A 99 -9.49 -9.09 -8.63
CA LEU A 99 -9.34 -7.77 -8.01
C LEU A 99 -8.01 -7.64 -7.26
N GLY A 100 -7.55 -8.70 -6.60
CA GLY A 100 -6.22 -8.73 -5.97
C GLY A 100 -5.10 -8.49 -6.99
N GLY A 101 -5.17 -9.15 -8.16
CA GLY A 101 -4.23 -8.93 -9.26
C GLY A 101 -4.27 -7.51 -9.81
N GLU A 102 -5.46 -6.94 -10.02
CA GLU A 102 -5.62 -5.56 -10.48
C GLU A 102 -5.02 -4.54 -9.50
N VAL A 103 -5.18 -4.78 -8.19
CA VAL A 103 -4.58 -3.93 -7.15
C VAL A 103 -3.05 -3.99 -7.19
N ASP A 104 -2.46 -5.18 -7.35
CA ASP A 104 -1.01 -5.36 -7.47
C ASP A 104 -0.43 -4.64 -8.71
N ASP A 105 -1.13 -4.72 -9.85
CA ASP A 105 -0.77 -4.04 -11.09
C ASP A 105 -0.86 -2.51 -10.96
N LEU A 106 -1.93 -2.02 -10.33
CA LEU A 106 -2.11 -0.59 -10.05
C LEU A 106 -1.04 -0.07 -9.09
N GLN A 107 -0.68 -0.84 -8.05
CA GLN A 107 0.38 -0.47 -7.13
C GLN A 107 1.72 -0.36 -7.85
N THR A 108 2.04 -1.33 -8.70
CA THR A 108 3.27 -1.33 -9.52
C THR A 108 3.32 -0.12 -10.46
N THR A 109 2.20 0.19 -11.12
CA THR A 109 2.08 1.34 -12.01
C THR A 109 2.25 2.66 -11.25
N ALA A 110 1.60 2.80 -10.09
CA ALA A 110 1.69 3.99 -9.26
C ALA A 110 3.11 4.25 -8.77
N THR A 111 3.81 3.23 -8.26
CA THR A 111 5.22 3.35 -7.84
C THR A 111 6.11 3.78 -9.00
N THR A 112 5.91 3.20 -10.19
CA THR A 112 6.68 3.57 -11.38
C THR A 112 6.44 5.03 -11.78
N ALA A 113 5.19 5.47 -11.79
CA ALA A 113 4.81 6.84 -12.14
C ALA A 113 5.37 7.88 -11.14
N VAL A 114 5.31 7.59 -9.84
CA VAL A 114 5.87 8.46 -8.78
C VAL A 114 7.38 8.58 -8.92
N ASN A 115 8.09 7.48 -9.17
CA ASN A 115 9.53 7.51 -9.37
C ASN A 115 9.92 8.30 -10.62
N ALA A 116 9.20 8.11 -11.72
CA ALA A 116 9.42 8.87 -12.95
C ALA A 116 9.17 10.37 -12.76
N ALA A 117 8.09 10.75 -12.07
CA ALA A 117 7.77 12.15 -11.79
C ALA A 117 8.82 12.81 -10.88
N THR A 118 9.27 12.09 -9.85
CA THR A 118 10.33 12.58 -8.95
C THR A 118 11.64 12.81 -9.69
N ASN A 119 12.05 11.87 -10.54
CA ASN A 119 13.25 12.01 -11.37
C ASN A 119 13.13 13.18 -12.37
N ALA A 120 11.98 13.35 -13.00
CA ALA A 120 11.73 14.46 -13.92
C ALA A 120 11.80 15.82 -13.22
N ALA A 121 11.27 15.92 -11.99
CA ALA A 121 11.34 17.15 -11.19
C ALA A 121 12.79 17.50 -10.83
N LEU A 122 13.57 16.52 -10.36
CA LEU A 122 14.99 16.72 -10.06
C LEU A 122 15.78 17.20 -11.28
N ILE A 123 15.59 16.54 -12.44
CA ILE A 123 16.25 16.93 -13.69
C ILE A 123 15.86 18.36 -14.09
N SER A 124 14.57 18.69 -14.02
CA SER A 124 14.07 20.05 -14.32
C SER A 124 14.75 21.10 -13.46
N ASP A 125 14.88 20.86 -12.16
CA ASP A 125 15.44 21.84 -11.23
C ASP A 125 16.95 21.99 -11.42
N THR A 126 17.68 20.90 -11.65
CA THR A 126 19.10 20.94 -12.04
C THR A 126 19.30 21.72 -13.34
N VAL A 127 18.51 21.43 -14.38
CA VAL A 127 18.63 22.12 -15.67
C VAL A 127 18.33 23.62 -15.54
N LYS A 128 17.32 24.00 -14.75
CA LYS A 128 17.03 25.43 -14.50
C LYS A 128 18.20 26.13 -13.81
N LEU A 129 18.79 25.50 -12.81
CA LEU A 129 19.96 26.04 -12.10
C LEU A 129 21.16 26.18 -13.04
N ASP A 130 21.45 25.14 -13.83
CA ASP A 130 22.57 25.16 -14.79
C ASP A 130 22.40 26.22 -15.86
N VAL A 131 21.17 26.39 -16.40
CA VAL A 131 20.86 27.44 -17.37
C VAL A 131 21.01 28.82 -16.74
N ALA A 132 20.53 29.03 -15.51
CA ALA A 132 20.70 30.30 -14.81
C ALA A 132 22.18 30.62 -14.57
N ASN A 133 22.98 29.64 -14.11
CA ASN A 133 24.41 29.79 -13.91
C ASN A 133 25.15 30.12 -15.21
N MET A 134 24.82 29.43 -16.31
CA MET A 134 25.39 29.68 -17.63
C MET A 134 25.07 31.09 -18.13
N GLN A 135 23.82 31.54 -17.97
CA GLN A 135 23.40 32.89 -18.35
C GLN A 135 24.16 33.97 -17.57
N GLN A 136 24.35 33.77 -16.26
CA GLN A 136 25.15 34.68 -15.43
C GLN A 136 26.61 34.73 -15.88
N THR A 137 27.24 33.58 -16.10
CA THR A 137 28.64 33.51 -16.55
C THR A 137 28.84 34.17 -17.91
N LEU A 138 27.93 33.95 -18.87
CA LEU A 138 27.97 34.63 -20.18
C LEU A 138 27.82 36.16 -20.06
N ALA A 139 26.95 36.62 -19.17
CA ALA A 139 26.76 38.05 -18.94
C ALA A 139 27.99 38.70 -18.26
N LEU A 140 28.66 38.00 -17.35
CA LEU A 140 29.94 38.42 -16.78
C LEU A 140 31.04 38.52 -17.85
N PHE A 141 31.18 37.50 -18.72
CA PHE A 141 32.11 37.55 -19.85
C PHE A 141 31.84 38.73 -20.78
N ARG A 142 30.57 39.04 -21.05
CA ARG A 142 30.19 40.19 -21.87
C ARG A 142 30.57 41.51 -21.20
N ALA A 143 30.37 41.65 -19.89
CA ALA A 143 30.78 42.85 -19.16
C ALA A 143 32.31 43.00 -19.17
N TRP A 144 33.04 41.91 -18.99
CA TRP A 144 34.51 41.86 -19.07
C TRP A 144 35.04 42.27 -20.45
N GLU A 145 34.42 41.78 -21.55
CA GLU A 145 34.74 42.19 -22.93
C GLU A 145 34.53 43.70 -23.12
N LEU A 146 33.39 44.22 -22.66
CA LEU A 146 33.06 45.64 -22.78
C LEU A 146 34.06 46.53 -22.04
N ILE A 147 34.49 46.14 -20.84
CA ILE A 147 35.51 46.87 -20.07
C ILE A 147 36.85 46.83 -20.81
N THR A 148 37.25 45.66 -21.31
CA THR A 148 38.49 45.52 -22.10
C THR A 148 38.47 46.42 -23.35
N ARG A 149 37.34 46.48 -24.04
CA ARG A 149 37.15 47.35 -25.22
C ARG A 149 37.14 48.83 -24.86
N ALA A 150 36.54 49.20 -23.74
CA ALA A 150 36.57 50.58 -23.22
C ALA A 150 38.02 51.03 -22.95
N ARG A 151 38.83 50.17 -22.32
CA ARG A 151 40.26 50.42 -22.08
C ARG A 151 41.04 50.63 -23.37
N LEU A 152 40.85 49.77 -24.36
CA LEU A 152 41.49 49.91 -25.68
C LEU A 152 41.10 51.24 -26.36
N ARG A 153 39.82 51.60 -26.29
CA ARG A 153 39.30 52.87 -26.85
C ARG A 153 39.90 54.09 -26.16
N LEU A 154 40.21 54.02 -24.86
CA LEU A 154 40.93 55.10 -24.18
C LEU A 154 42.38 55.22 -24.68
N LEU A 155 43.05 54.10 -24.98
CA LEU A 155 44.39 54.11 -25.58
C LEU A 155 44.39 54.73 -26.98
N ASP A 156 43.34 54.48 -27.76
CA ASP A 156 43.12 55.09 -29.08
C ASP A 156 42.61 56.54 -29.03
N ASN A 157 42.55 57.15 -27.83
CA ASN A 157 42.01 58.50 -27.59
C ASN A 157 40.54 58.68 -28.07
N ASN A 158 39.76 57.59 -28.06
CA ASN A 158 38.36 57.57 -28.45
C ASN A 158 37.43 57.49 -27.23
N VAL A 159 37.40 58.60 -26.48
CA VAL A 159 36.69 58.69 -25.20
C VAL A 159 35.19 58.45 -25.33
N GLY A 160 34.55 58.95 -26.40
CA GLY A 160 33.10 58.80 -26.59
C GLY A 160 32.67 57.32 -26.69
N LEU A 161 33.40 56.53 -27.48
CA LEU A 161 33.15 55.10 -27.59
C LEU A 161 33.55 54.34 -26.29
N ALA A 162 34.57 54.80 -25.57
CA ALA A 162 34.92 54.21 -24.27
C ALA A 162 33.81 54.42 -23.23
N THR A 163 33.23 55.62 -23.18
CA THR A 163 32.08 55.94 -22.32
C THR A 163 30.88 55.04 -22.62
N THR A 164 30.55 54.83 -23.90
CA THR A 164 29.43 53.95 -24.28
C THR A 164 29.64 52.51 -23.83
N ASP A 165 30.85 51.98 -23.98
CA ASP A 165 31.16 50.61 -23.55
C ASP A 165 31.11 50.48 -22.02
N ALA A 166 31.67 51.43 -21.30
CA ALA A 166 31.66 51.45 -19.83
C ALA A 166 30.23 51.59 -19.26
N GLN A 167 29.37 52.41 -19.88
CA GLN A 167 27.95 52.52 -19.52
C GLN A 167 27.20 51.20 -19.77
N THR A 168 27.48 50.55 -20.90
CA THR A 168 26.85 49.27 -21.24
C THR A 168 27.29 48.17 -20.28
N ALA A 169 28.57 48.12 -19.91
CA ALA A 169 29.08 47.21 -18.91
C ALA A 169 28.43 47.46 -17.54
N SER A 170 28.31 48.72 -17.11
CA SER A 170 27.71 49.09 -15.83
C SER A 170 26.26 48.66 -15.74
N ALA A 171 25.48 48.88 -16.80
CA ALA A 171 24.09 48.44 -16.87
C ALA A 171 23.95 46.91 -16.82
N LEU A 172 24.88 46.17 -17.45
CA LEU A 172 24.90 44.70 -17.40
C LEU A 172 25.26 44.17 -16.01
N LEU A 173 26.25 44.78 -15.34
CA LEU A 173 26.64 44.38 -13.99
C LEU A 173 25.51 44.65 -12.98
N ALA A 174 24.85 45.82 -13.06
CA ALA A 174 23.71 46.16 -12.20
C ALA A 174 22.54 45.18 -12.35
N LEU A 175 22.34 44.63 -13.56
CA LEU A 175 21.32 43.60 -13.81
C LEU A 175 21.68 42.24 -13.19
N LEU A 176 22.97 41.95 -13.03
CA LEU A 176 23.47 40.69 -12.48
C LEU A 176 23.52 40.69 -10.94
N THR A 177 23.72 41.85 -10.31
CA THR A 177 23.83 41.99 -8.84
C THR A 177 22.75 41.24 -8.04
N PRO A 178 21.44 41.30 -8.38
CA PRO A 178 20.42 40.59 -7.59
C PRO A 178 20.39 39.07 -7.83
N ALA A 179 21.07 38.57 -8.87
CA ALA A 179 21.03 37.18 -9.28
C ALA A 179 22.27 36.38 -8.86
N LEU A 180 23.32 37.04 -8.38
CA LEU A 180 24.60 36.44 -8.02
C LEU A 180 24.59 35.85 -6.59
N PRO A 181 25.35 34.76 -6.34
CA PRO A 181 25.59 34.26 -4.99
C PRO A 181 26.25 35.33 -4.11
N GLU A 182 25.95 35.32 -2.81
CA GLU A 182 26.46 36.30 -1.84
C GLU A 182 28.00 36.42 -1.84
N ALA A 183 28.70 35.31 -2.06
CA ALA A 183 30.16 35.27 -2.17
C ALA A 183 30.74 36.09 -3.34
N GLU A 184 29.97 36.31 -4.41
CA GLU A 184 30.42 37.03 -5.61
C GLU A 184 29.89 38.47 -5.64
N THR A 185 28.83 38.76 -4.87
CA THR A 185 28.18 40.07 -4.82
C THR A 185 29.14 41.17 -4.33
N GLU A 186 30.03 40.86 -3.39
CA GLU A 186 31.01 41.82 -2.90
C GLU A 186 31.97 42.27 -4.01
N ALA A 187 32.64 41.32 -4.68
CA ALA A 187 33.55 41.62 -5.79
C ALA A 187 32.83 42.32 -6.95
N LEU A 188 31.58 41.93 -7.27
CA LEU A 188 30.79 42.59 -8.31
C LEU A 188 30.46 44.04 -7.94
N THR A 189 30.13 44.29 -6.67
CA THR A 189 29.86 45.65 -6.16
C THR A 189 31.12 46.52 -6.24
N GLN A 190 32.28 45.94 -5.94
CA GLN A 190 33.57 46.61 -6.11
C GLN A 190 33.86 46.94 -7.58
N ALA A 191 33.66 45.99 -8.49
CA ALA A 191 33.78 46.20 -9.93
C ALA A 191 32.85 47.32 -10.43
N GLN A 192 31.59 47.32 -9.96
CA GLN A 192 30.60 48.34 -10.30
C GLN A 192 31.02 49.73 -9.80
N SER A 193 31.47 49.84 -8.55
CA SER A 193 31.95 51.11 -7.98
C SER A 193 33.15 51.66 -8.75
N ARG A 194 34.09 50.80 -9.15
CA ARG A 194 35.23 51.19 -10.00
C ARG A 194 34.77 51.68 -11.38
N LEU A 195 33.81 51.01 -11.99
CA LEU A 195 33.27 51.41 -13.29
C LEU A 195 32.53 52.76 -13.22
N GLU A 196 31.83 53.04 -12.13
CA GLU A 196 31.20 54.34 -11.89
C GLU A 196 32.23 55.47 -11.71
N LEU A 197 33.33 55.21 -10.98
CA LEU A 197 34.45 56.14 -10.86
C LEU A 197 35.12 56.40 -12.23
N ALA A 198 35.30 55.36 -13.04
CA ALA A 198 35.83 55.51 -14.39
C ALA A 198 34.92 56.40 -15.25
N LEU A 199 33.61 56.20 -15.20
CA LEU A 199 32.64 57.03 -15.92
C LEU A 199 32.64 58.48 -15.44
N ALA A 200 32.77 58.72 -14.13
CA ALA A 200 32.86 60.07 -13.57
C ALA A 200 34.14 60.81 -14.00
N ASN A 201 35.22 60.08 -14.23
CA ASN A 201 36.49 60.61 -14.71
C ASN A 201 36.48 60.96 -16.21
N LEU A 202 35.52 60.46 -17.01
CA LEU A 202 35.44 60.76 -18.45
C LEU A 202 34.56 62.00 -18.74
N PRO A 203 34.95 62.91 -19.65
CA PRO A 203 36.20 62.91 -20.45
C PRO A 203 37.38 63.65 -19.79
N GLY A 204 37.22 64.20 -18.58
CA GLY A 204 38.17 65.15 -17.98
C GLY A 204 39.51 64.57 -17.52
N ASN A 205 39.55 63.28 -17.19
CA ASN A 205 40.73 62.57 -16.71
C ASN A 205 40.78 61.13 -17.28
N PRO A 206 41.16 60.95 -18.56
CA PRO A 206 41.17 59.64 -19.20
C PRO A 206 42.18 58.66 -18.58
N ALA A 207 43.29 59.16 -18.01
CA ALA A 207 44.27 58.32 -17.31
C ALA A 207 43.72 57.74 -16.01
N GLY A 208 42.99 58.55 -15.22
CA GLY A 208 42.29 58.07 -14.03
C GLY A 208 41.19 57.06 -14.37
N ALA A 209 40.41 57.34 -15.43
CA ALA A 209 39.39 56.41 -15.92
C ALA A 209 39.98 55.06 -16.35
N ALA A 210 41.14 55.05 -17.01
CA ALA A 210 41.80 53.82 -17.41
C ALA A 210 42.26 52.95 -16.22
N LEU A 211 42.72 53.58 -15.13
CA LEU A 211 43.10 52.87 -13.90
C LEU A 211 41.90 52.24 -13.20
N ASP A 212 40.78 52.97 -13.13
CA ASP A 212 39.56 52.44 -12.52
C ASP A 212 38.92 51.33 -13.39
N LEU A 213 39.01 51.43 -14.72
CA LEU A 213 38.61 50.33 -15.61
C LEU A 213 39.50 49.08 -15.46
N GLU A 214 40.80 49.25 -15.20
CA GLU A 214 41.69 48.10 -14.92
C GLU A 214 41.29 47.40 -13.62
N ARG A 215 41.05 48.16 -12.55
CA ARG A 215 40.58 47.57 -11.28
C ARG A 215 39.22 46.89 -11.44
N ALA A 216 38.29 47.50 -12.16
CA ALA A 216 36.99 46.87 -12.45
C ALA A 216 37.16 45.55 -13.24
N TRP A 217 38.16 45.48 -14.11
CA TRP A 217 38.51 44.28 -14.87
C TRP A 217 39.09 43.18 -13.97
N ASP A 218 40.03 43.52 -13.07
CA ASP A 218 40.66 42.58 -12.12
C ASP A 218 39.61 41.92 -11.21
N GLU A 219 38.64 42.71 -10.72
CA GLU A 219 37.54 42.19 -9.90
C GLU A 219 36.65 41.20 -10.67
N LEU A 220 36.34 41.49 -11.95
CA LEU A 220 35.57 40.57 -12.78
C LEU A 220 36.36 39.31 -13.16
N ASP A 221 37.67 39.43 -13.37
CA ASP A 221 38.56 38.31 -13.65
C ASP A 221 38.62 37.34 -12.47
N THR A 222 38.63 37.88 -11.24
CA THR A 222 38.57 37.11 -9.99
C THR A 222 37.27 36.28 -9.92
N ILE A 223 36.11 36.91 -10.19
CA ILE A 223 34.81 36.24 -10.21
C ILE A 223 34.77 35.14 -11.28
N LEU A 224 35.23 35.45 -12.50
CA LEU A 224 35.24 34.51 -13.62
C LEU A 224 36.17 33.33 -13.39
N SER A 225 37.35 33.56 -12.81
CA SER A 225 38.31 32.52 -12.46
C SER A 225 37.76 31.57 -11.39
N ALA A 226 37.11 32.12 -10.36
CA ALA A 226 36.43 31.34 -9.33
C ALA A 226 35.32 30.45 -9.93
N ARG A 227 34.52 31.01 -10.84
CA ARG A 227 33.43 30.28 -11.53
C ARG A 227 33.91 29.18 -12.47
N MET A 228 35.07 29.36 -13.11
CA MET A 228 35.65 28.36 -14.02
C MET A 228 36.47 27.30 -13.28
N GLY A 229 36.63 27.42 -11.95
CA GLY A 229 37.48 26.52 -11.17
C GLY A 229 38.96 26.61 -11.55
N LEU A 230 39.40 27.77 -12.05
CA LEU A 230 40.82 28.01 -12.32
C LEU A 230 41.53 28.30 -10.99
N PRO A 231 42.71 27.71 -10.74
CA PRO A 231 43.43 27.96 -9.50
C PRO A 231 43.79 29.45 -9.40
N GLU A 232 43.49 30.02 -8.23
CA GLU A 232 43.86 31.38 -7.85
C GLU A 232 45.38 31.54 -8.01
N THR A 233 45.83 32.30 -9.02
CA THR A 233 47.26 32.62 -9.18
C THR A 233 47.67 33.56 -8.05
N ALA A 234 48.06 32.98 -6.92
CA ALA A 234 48.75 33.68 -5.85
C ALA A 234 50.14 34.10 -6.35
N VAL A 235 50.23 35.24 -7.06
CA VAL A 235 51.48 35.97 -7.20
C VAL A 235 51.60 36.82 -5.94
N ASN A 236 52.32 36.31 -4.95
CA ASN A 236 52.71 37.07 -3.77
C ASN A 236 53.95 37.92 -4.13
N PRO A 237 53.90 39.26 -4.19
CA PRO A 237 55.10 40.07 -4.28
C PRO A 237 55.57 40.46 -2.87
N THR A 238 56.87 40.75 -2.75
CA THR A 238 57.59 41.21 -1.55
C THR A 238 58.06 40.03 -0.67
N ASP A 239 59.36 39.72 -0.58
CA ASP A 239 60.36 40.60 0.04
C ASP A 239 61.70 40.71 -0.70
N THR A 240 62.11 41.96 -0.93
CA THR A 240 63.51 42.38 -1.04
C THR A 240 63.70 43.52 -0.04
N THR A 241 64.54 43.32 0.99
CA THR A 241 65.46 44.27 1.67
C THR A 241 66.04 43.50 2.89
N GLY A 242 67.29 43.03 2.88
CA GLY A 242 68.47 43.73 3.44
C GLY A 242 68.48 43.67 4.98
N ASP A 243 69.16 42.70 5.61
CA ASP A 243 70.52 42.82 6.22
C ASP A 243 70.59 43.91 7.32
N THR A 244 70.89 43.71 8.61
CA THR A 244 71.83 42.92 9.43
C THR A 244 71.21 42.85 10.85
N THR A 245 71.49 41.90 11.76
CA THR A 245 72.54 42.02 12.80
C THR A 245 72.50 40.79 13.73
N GLU A 246 73.66 40.12 13.83
CA GLU A 246 74.29 39.39 14.95
C GLU A 246 73.53 38.52 15.98
N THR A 247 73.98 37.25 16.01
CA THR A 247 74.62 36.56 17.15
C THR A 247 73.78 36.09 18.35
N ALA A 248 73.60 34.75 18.43
CA ALA A 248 74.02 33.96 19.60
C ALA A 248 74.07 32.43 19.32
N VAL A 249 75.32 31.93 19.26
CA VAL A 249 75.90 30.66 19.75
C VAL A 249 75.15 29.32 19.58
N PRO A 250 75.78 28.32 18.91
CA PRO A 250 75.35 26.91 18.90
C PRO A 250 75.99 26.11 20.06
N THR A 251 75.30 25.12 20.63
CA THR A 251 75.93 24.14 21.54
C THR A 251 75.28 22.75 21.41
N ALA A 252 76.11 21.78 20.98
CA ALA A 252 76.12 20.30 21.12
C ALA A 252 74.88 19.49 20.61
N THR A 253 74.91 18.54 19.66
CA THR A 253 75.79 17.37 19.33
C THR A 253 75.78 16.26 20.41
N PRO A 254 75.71 14.93 20.10
CA PRO A 254 74.98 14.16 19.07
C PRO A 254 74.22 12.88 19.61
N GLU A 255 73.45 12.20 18.74
CA GLU A 255 73.17 10.73 18.53
C GLU A 255 73.45 9.62 19.60
N PRO A 256 73.06 8.33 19.39
CA PRO A 256 71.89 7.65 18.78
C PRO A 256 71.26 6.62 19.79
N THR A 257 70.20 5.83 19.56
CA THR A 257 70.09 4.53 18.82
C THR A 257 68.82 3.77 19.37
N PRO A 258 68.42 2.54 18.94
CA PRO A 258 67.03 2.23 18.60
C PRO A 258 66.37 1.14 19.51
N THR A 259 65.09 0.90 19.20
CA THR A 259 64.13 -0.23 19.42
C THR A 259 64.68 -1.55 20.03
N PRO A 260 63.91 -2.27 20.87
CA PRO A 260 62.76 -3.09 20.44
C PRO A 260 61.39 -2.61 20.91
#